data_AF-K9Y0N4-F1
#
_entry.id   AF-K9Y0N4-F1
#
_cell.length_a   1.000
_cell.length_b   1.000
_cell.length_c   1.000
_cell.angle_alpha   90.00
_cell.angle_beta   90.00
_cell.angle_gamma   90.00
#
_symmetry.space_group_name_H-M   'P 1'
#
loop_
_entity.id
_entity.type
_entity.pdbx_description
1 polymer ?
#
loop_
_entity_poly.entity_id
_entity_poly.type
_entity_poly.pdbx_seq_one_letter_code
_entity_poly.pdbx_strand_id
1 'polypeptide(L)' 'MNRKMEIIYVSNIAELRKQKKLTQRQLADLIGVDPSTIRNWERNRGGIETFMRLTKLCEALDCQPQDLFKSD' A
#
# COMPACT_ATOMS: atom_id res chain seq x y z
N MET A 1 0.20 -9.00 29.32
CA MET A 1 1.39 -9.19 28.46
C MET A 1 1.06 -10.22 27.40
N ASN A 2 0.82 -9.79 26.16
CA ASN A 2 0.81 -10.66 24.99
C ASN A 2 1.67 -9.96 23.93
N ARG A 3 2.98 -10.15 24.03
CA ARG A 3 3.91 -9.69 22.99
C ARG A 3 3.81 -10.72 21.86
N LYS A 4 2.71 -10.68 21.10
CA LYS A 4 2.66 -11.36 19.81
C LYS A 4 3.87 -10.85 19.04
N MET A 5 4.66 -11.77 18.50
CA MET A 5 5.77 -11.46 17.62
C MET A 5 5.23 -10.55 16.50
N GLU A 6 5.48 -9.25 16.57
CA GLU A 6 5.06 -8.34 15.51
C GLU A 6 5.94 -8.65 14.32
N ILE A 7 5.35 -9.31 13.32
CA ILE A 7 5.97 -9.41 12.00
C ILE A 7 6.17 -7.98 11.53
N ILE A 8 7.43 -7.57 11.35
CA ILE A 8 7.77 -6.27 10.81
C ILE A 8 7.61 -6.37 9.29
N TYR A 9 6.56 -5.75 8.78
CA TYR A 9 6.34 -5.65 7.34
C TYR A 9 7.09 -4.42 6.79
N VAL A 10 7.74 -4.62 5.64
CA VAL A 10 8.44 -3.57 4.91
C VAL A 10 7.84 -3.41 3.52
N SER A 11 7.94 -2.21 2.97
CA SER A 11 7.43 -1.84 1.66
C SER A 11 8.20 -2.53 0.55
N ASN A 12 7.45 -3.19 -0.34
CA ASN A 12 7.96 -3.77 -1.58
C ASN A 12 7.65 -2.91 -2.81
N ILE A 13 7.12 -1.70 -2.63
CA ILE A 13 6.64 -0.83 -3.73
C ILE A 13 7.79 -0.45 -4.67
N ALA A 14 8.97 -0.15 -4.13
CA ALA A 14 10.12 0.25 -4.93
C ALA A 14 10.57 -0.85 -5.90
N GLU A 15 10.55 -2.11 -5.44
CA GLU A 15 10.94 -3.27 -6.23
C GLU A 15 9.92 -3.52 -7.35
N LEU A 16 8.63 -3.59 -7.00
CA LEU A 16 7.54 -3.77 -7.97
C LEU A 16 7.53 -2.66 -9.05
N ARG A 17 7.75 -1.41 -8.63
CA ARG A 17 7.84 -0.27 -9.55
C ARG A 17 9.02 -0.41 -10.52
N LYS A 18 10.20 -0.80 -10.03
CA LYS A 18 11.41 -0.99 -10.85
C LYS A 18 11.25 -2.14 -11.85
N GLN A 19 10.59 -3.23 -11.45
CA GLN A 19 10.26 -4.35 -12.37
C GLN A 19 9.39 -3.89 -13.54
N LYS A 20 8.54 -2.89 -13.33
CA LYS A 20 7.73 -2.23 -14.36
C LYS A 20 8.46 -1.08 -15.08
N LYS A 21 9.74 -0.84 -14.78
CA LYS A 21 10.58 0.24 -15.36
C LYS A 21 10.01 1.65 -15.16
N LEU A 22 9.31 1.88 -14.06
CA LEU A 22 8.70 3.18 -13.73
C LEU A 22 9.60 3.98 -12.77
N THR A 23 9.63 5.31 -12.93
CA THR A 23 10.12 6.25 -11.92
C THR A 23 9.06 6.48 -10.84
N GLN A 24 9.44 7.02 -9.66
CA GLN A 24 8.47 7.37 -8.62
C GLN A 24 7.41 8.35 -9.13
N ARG A 25 7.81 9.33 -9.95
CA ARG A 25 6.89 10.30 -10.55
C ARG A 25 5.91 9.62 -11.50
N GLN A 26 6.37 8.75 -12.40
CA GLN A 26 5.49 8.01 -13.31
C GLN A 26 4.47 7.15 -12.55
N LEU A 27 4.87 6.46 -11.48
CA LEU A 27 3.92 5.71 -10.66
C LEU A 27 2.90 6.63 -9.99
N ALA A 28 3.34 7.78 -9.48
CA ALA A 28 2.48 8.77 -8.85
C ALA A 28 1.44 9.33 -9.84
N ASP A 29 1.88 9.68 -11.05
CA ASP A 29 1.02 10.16 -12.14
C ASP A 29 -0.04 9.11 -12.54
N LEU A 30 0.35 7.83 -12.62
CA LEU A 30 -0.55 6.72 -12.98
C LEU A 30 -1.71 6.51 -11.99
N ILE A 31 -1.50 6.79 -10.71
CA ILE A 31 -2.50 6.56 -9.66
C ILE A 31 -3.06 7.85 -9.07
N GLY A 32 -2.70 9.02 -9.63
CA GLY A 32 -3.23 10.32 -9.23
C GLY A 32 -2.79 10.80 -7.84
N VAL A 33 -1.53 10.55 -7.44
CA VAL A 33 -0.98 11.04 -6.17
C VAL A 33 0.27 11.89 -6.37
N ASP A 34 0.69 12.63 -5.34
CA ASP A 34 1.97 13.35 -5.38
C ASP A 34 3.16 12.38 -5.33
N PRO A 35 4.28 12.63 -6.04
CA PRO A 35 5.48 11.78 -5.99
C PRO A 35 6.05 11.58 -4.57
N SER A 36 5.85 12.53 -3.66
CA SER A 36 6.24 12.38 -2.25
C SER A 36 5.43 11.31 -1.51
N THR A 37 4.20 11.03 -1.93
CA THR A 37 3.40 9.92 -1.42
C THR A 37 4.04 8.58 -1.74
N ILE A 38 4.43 8.36 -3.00
CA ILE A 38 5.18 7.16 -3.42
C ILE A 38 6.49 7.06 -2.63
N ARG A 39 7.22 8.17 -2.52
CA ARG A 39 8.48 8.24 -1.75
C ARG A 39 8.29 7.83 -0.29
N ASN A 40 7.19 8.23 0.34
CA ASN A 40 6.86 7.91 1.73
C ASN A 40 6.47 6.44 1.88
N TRP A 41 5.62 5.92 0.99
CA TRP A 41 5.26 4.51 0.98
C TRP A 41 6.47 3.59 0.76
N GLU A 42 7.42 3.96 -0.10
CA GLU A 42 8.68 3.20 -0.29
C GLU A 42 9.61 3.24 0.93
N ARG A 43 9.48 4.25 1.81
CA ARG A 43 10.29 4.41 3.02
C ARG A 43 9.60 3.93 4.30
N ASN A 44 8.56 3.10 4.19
CA ASN A 44 7.77 2.61 5.33
C ASN A 44 7.11 3.73 6.16
N ARG A 45 6.86 4.90 5.55
CA ARG A 45 6.20 6.02 6.22
C ARG A 45 4.70 5.98 5.93
N GLY A 46 3.91 5.48 6.88
CA GLY A 46 2.44 5.57 6.93
C GLY A 46 1.64 4.64 6.01
N GLY A 47 2.20 4.21 4.88
CA GLY A 47 1.46 3.39 3.91
C GLY A 47 1.23 1.93 4.35
N ILE A 48 2.26 1.30 4.94
CA ILE A 48 2.28 -0.16 5.14
C ILE A 48 1.23 -0.64 6.15
N GLU A 49 1.08 0.05 7.29
CA GLU A 49 0.05 -0.29 8.27
C GLU A 49 -1.36 -0.20 7.69
N THR A 50 -1.61 0.82 6.87
CA THR A 50 -2.90 1.02 6.21
C THR A 50 -3.19 -0.10 5.21
N PHE A 51 -2.21 -0.45 4.36
CA PHE A 51 -2.37 -1.55 3.41
C PHE A 51 -2.63 -2.89 4.10
N MET A 52 -1.95 -3.18 5.21
CA MET A 52 -2.19 -4.41 5.98
C MET A 52 -3.61 -4.46 6.58
N ARG A 53 -4.07 -3.34 7.15
CA ARG A 53 -5.43 -3.26 7.69
C ARG A 53 -6.47 -3.43 6.59
N LEU A 54 -6.23 -2.83 5.42
CA LEU A 54 -7.06 -2.98 4.24
C LEU A 54 -7.10 -4.44 3.76
N THR A 55 -5.95 -5.11 3.67
CA THR A 55 -5.89 -6.54 3.31
C THR A 55 -6.71 -7.39 4.28
N LYS A 56 -6.54 -7.20 5.59
CA LYS A 56 -7.32 -7.92 6.61
C LYS A 56 -8.82 -7.63 6.54
N LEU A 57 -9.18 -6.39 6.21
CA LEU A 57 -10.58 -6.00 6.02
C LEU A 57 -11.19 -6.75 4.83
N CYS A 58 -10.49 -6.77 3.69
CA CYS A 58 -10.92 -7.52 2.50
C CYS A 58 -11.02 -9.03 2.76
N GLU A 59 -10.05 -9.62 3.47
CA GLU A 59 -10.10 -11.03 3.88
C GLU A 59 -11.30 -11.34 4.78
N ALA A 60 -11.60 -10.46 5.75
CA ALA A 60 -12.70 -10.65 6.69
C ALA A 60 -14.09 -10.51 6.03
N LEU A 61 -14.17 -9.75 4.94
CA LEU A 61 -15.41 -9.49 4.21
C LEU A 61 -15.56 -10.31 2.92
N ASP A 62 -14.57 -11.16 2.60
CA ASP A 62 -14.49 -11.91 1.34
C ASP A 62 -14.72 -11.02 0.11
N CYS A 63 -14.00 -9.89 0.06
CA CYS A 63 -14.15 -8.89 -0.99
C CYS A 63 -12.81 -8.38 -1.52
N GLN A 64 -12.84 -7.57 -2.58
CA GLN A 64 -11.70 -6.83 -3.10
C GLN A 64 -11.76 -5.36 -2.69
N PRO A 65 -10.63 -4.60 -2.73
CA PRO A 65 -10.62 -3.20 -2.32
C PRO A 65 -11.63 -2.31 -3.05
N GLN A 66 -11.91 -2.59 -4.33
CA GLN A 66 -12.91 -1.85 -5.11
C GLN A 66 -14.35 -2.03 -4.62
N ASP A 67 -14.63 -3.10 -3.88
CA ASP A 67 -15.97 -3.35 -3.34
C ASP A 67 -16.28 -2.49 -2.10
N LEU A 68 -15.26 -1.79 -1.56
CA LEU A 68 -15.38 -0.98 -0.34
C LEU A 68 -15.96 0.42 -0.57
N PHE A 69 -16.16 0.84 -1.81
CA PHE A 69 -16.70 2.15 -2.15
C PHE A 69 -17.74 2.04 -3.28
N LYS A 70 -18.67 2.99 -3.32
CA LYS A 70 -19.68 3.13 -4.37
C LYS A 70 -19.72 4.59 -4.80
N SER A 71 -20.00 4.82 -6.08
CA SER A 71 -20.32 6.15 -6.60
C SER A 71 -21.83 6.35 -6.51
N ASP A 72 -22.26 7.52 -6.05
CA ASP A 72 -23.66 7.96 -6.16
C ASP A 72 -23.99 8.41 -7.59
#